data_AF-A0A4P6B9R2-F1
#
_entry.id   AF-A0A4P6B9R2-F1
#
_cell.length_a   1.000
_cell.length_b   1.000
_cell.length_c   1.000
_cell.angle_alpha   90.00
_cell.angle_beta   90.00
_cell.angle_gamma   90.00
#
_symmetry.space_group_name_H-M   'P 1'
#
loop_
_entity.id
_entity.type
_entity.pdbx_description
1 polymer ?
#
loop_
_entity_poly.entity_id
_entity_poly.type
_entity_poly.pdbx_seq_one_letter_code
_entity_poly.pdbx_strand_id
1 'polypeptide(L)'
;METLAENSYNIDTLNAKETNGIWIEDEDGNRQCVCPVSVEITALEVDRERDRYWYVAQIGEPINREVRSPVHEGGLGIARAVAMAGVWTNAKKLGAYFDEILATRWRELIQNIRSYEEGETGIDPEAISIYEKFCEWVFVNKKEFDEGFWGQLDESSNEEIKVIVYVAAFAKFFADIRIKNEAERRAVLKFWKTKGWLKPGERHRYSSTYWDALMQKSRRVYVISIPKDNLTT
;
A
#
# COMPACT_ATOMS: atom_id res chain seq x y z
N MET A 1 4.25 40.57 17.51
CA MET A 1 3.27 39.49 17.29
C MET A 1 2.71 39.71 15.91
N GLU A 2 3.29 39.07 14.91
CA GLU A 2 2.83 39.17 13.52
C GLU A 2 1.77 38.10 13.28
N THR A 3 0.58 38.57 12.93
CA THR A 3 -0.58 37.78 12.51
C THR A 3 -0.30 37.14 11.15
N LEU A 4 -0.29 35.82 11.11
CA LEU A 4 -0.29 35.02 9.88
C LEU A 4 -1.60 35.26 9.13
N ALA A 5 -1.52 35.88 7.95
CA ALA A 5 -2.64 36.04 7.05
C ALA A 5 -3.06 34.66 6.49
N GLU A 6 -4.32 34.29 6.75
CA GLU A 6 -4.98 33.14 6.15
C GLU A 6 -5.31 33.48 4.70
N ASN A 7 -4.50 32.96 3.76
CA ASN A 7 -4.88 32.95 2.35
C ASN A 7 -5.82 31.76 2.12
N SER A 8 -7.13 32.00 2.17
CA SER A 8 -8.12 31.04 1.72
C SER A 8 -8.40 31.27 0.24
N TYR A 9 -7.93 30.37 -0.62
CA TYR A 9 -8.26 30.42 -2.03
C TYR A 9 -9.63 29.80 -2.24
N ASN A 10 -10.50 30.56 -2.92
CA ASN A 10 -11.88 30.18 -3.14
C ASN A 10 -11.93 29.07 -4.20
N ILE A 11 -12.18 27.84 -3.78
CA ILE A 11 -12.32 26.67 -4.67
C ILE A 11 -13.80 26.56 -5.05
N ASP A 12 -14.27 27.44 -5.94
CA ASP A 12 -15.47 27.18 -6.73
C ASP A 12 -15.36 27.84 -8.11
N THR A 13 -15.51 26.98 -9.12
CA THR A 13 -15.33 27.15 -10.56
C THR A 13 -16.40 28.05 -11.22
N LEU A 14 -16.05 28.80 -12.30
CA LEU A 14 -16.55 28.59 -13.69
C LEU A 14 -16.41 29.83 -14.63
N ASN A 15 -16.02 29.51 -15.88
CA ASN A 15 -16.21 30.21 -17.17
C ASN A 15 -15.44 31.50 -17.50
N ALA A 16 -14.47 31.36 -18.43
CA ALA A 16 -14.50 32.01 -19.75
C ALA A 16 -13.28 31.55 -20.60
N LYS A 17 -13.55 30.77 -21.66
CA LYS A 17 -12.59 30.09 -22.56
C LYS A 17 -11.71 29.07 -21.83
N GLU A 18 -12.32 27.95 -21.46
CA GLU A 18 -11.72 26.83 -20.73
C GLU A 18 -10.55 26.21 -21.52
N THR A 19 -9.35 26.77 -21.36
CA THR A 19 -8.19 25.91 -21.30
C THR A 19 -8.35 25.08 -20.03
N ASN A 20 -8.05 23.78 -20.08
CA ASN A 20 -8.00 22.92 -18.90
C ASN A 20 -6.91 23.37 -17.89
N GLY A 21 -6.29 24.54 -18.08
CA GLY A 21 -5.24 25.11 -17.25
C GLY A 21 -5.70 25.57 -15.88
N ILE A 22 -4.71 25.79 -15.01
CA ILE A 22 -4.88 26.28 -13.66
C ILE A 22 -4.68 27.79 -13.66
N TRP A 23 -5.69 28.50 -13.15
CA TRP A 23 -5.73 29.96 -13.03
C TRP A 23 -6.00 30.32 -11.58
N ILE A 24 -5.28 31.31 -11.06
CA ILE A 24 -5.47 31.82 -9.70
C ILE A 24 -5.99 33.24 -9.78
N GLU A 25 -7.02 33.55 -9.01
CA GLU A 25 -7.56 34.90 -8.86
C GLU A 25 -6.86 35.62 -7.70
N ASP A 26 -6.45 36.87 -7.91
CA ASP A 26 -5.94 37.72 -6.83
C ASP A 26 -7.08 38.45 -6.10
N GLU A 27 -6.74 39.17 -5.02
CA GLU A 27 -7.71 39.88 -4.17
C GLU A 27 -8.55 40.93 -4.93
N ASP A 28 -8.01 41.43 -6.05
CA ASP A 28 -8.67 42.39 -6.93
C ASP A 28 -9.55 41.72 -8.01
N GLY A 29 -9.66 40.39 -7.99
CA GLY A 29 -10.43 39.61 -8.95
C GLY A 29 -9.72 39.34 -10.28
N ASN A 30 -8.42 39.65 -10.39
CA ASN A 30 -7.69 39.42 -11.64
C ASN A 30 -7.20 37.97 -11.72
N ARG A 31 -7.59 37.29 -12.80
CA ARG A 31 -7.19 35.90 -13.05
C ARG A 31 -5.84 35.84 -13.73
N GLN A 32 -4.91 35.12 -13.10
CA GLN A 32 -3.56 34.91 -13.59
C GLN A 32 -3.33 33.44 -13.94
N CYS A 33 -2.84 33.18 -15.16
CA CYS A 33 -2.47 31.83 -15.57
C CYS A 33 -1.24 31.36 -14.78
N VAL A 34 -1.35 30.23 -14.09
CA VAL A 34 -0.22 29.63 -13.37
C VAL A 34 0.24 28.32 -13.98
N CYS A 35 -0.66 27.64 -14.70
CA CYS A 35 -0.35 26.47 -15.53
C CYS A 35 -1.33 26.45 -16.73
N PRO A 36 -0.86 26.34 -17.98
CA PRO A 36 -1.74 26.39 -19.16
C PRO A 36 -2.48 25.06 -19.40
N VAL A 37 -2.13 24.00 -18.69
CA VAL A 37 -2.70 22.64 -18.80
C VAL A 37 -3.22 22.16 -17.45
N SER A 38 -4.14 21.18 -17.45
CA SER A 38 -4.62 20.58 -16.21
C SER A 38 -3.51 19.75 -15.57
N VAL A 39 -3.51 19.75 -14.25
CA VAL A 39 -2.65 18.87 -13.46
C VAL A 39 -3.45 18.35 -12.29
N GLU A 40 -3.58 17.04 -12.19
CA GLU A 40 -4.33 16.38 -11.13
C GLU A 40 -3.40 15.49 -10.31
N ILE A 41 -3.41 15.65 -8.98
CA ILE A 41 -2.70 14.73 -8.08
C ILE A 41 -3.58 13.48 -7.93
N THR A 42 -3.13 12.36 -8.49
CA THR A 42 -3.96 11.15 -8.62
C THR A 42 -3.66 10.10 -7.57
N ALA A 43 -2.45 10.08 -7.03
CA ALA A 43 -2.02 9.07 -6.08
C ALA A 43 -0.81 9.54 -5.25
N LEU A 44 -0.54 8.77 -4.20
CA LEU A 44 0.71 8.83 -3.45
C LEU A 44 1.45 7.51 -3.67
N GLU A 45 2.62 7.57 -4.28
CA GLU A 45 3.47 6.41 -4.54
C GLU A 45 4.42 6.19 -3.37
N VAL A 46 4.56 4.94 -2.92
CA VAL A 46 5.41 4.59 -1.78
C VAL A 46 6.40 3.49 -2.16
N ASP A 47 7.68 3.78 -1.93
CA ASP A 47 8.78 2.81 -1.86
C ASP A 47 9.09 2.60 -0.37
N ARG A 48 8.57 1.49 0.15
CA ARG A 48 8.69 1.15 1.57
C ARG A 48 10.08 0.65 1.94
N GLU A 49 10.84 0.12 0.99
CA GLU A 49 12.20 -0.36 1.24
C GLU A 49 13.16 0.80 1.49
N ARG A 50 12.95 1.93 0.79
CA ARG A 50 13.81 3.12 0.89
C ARG A 50 13.19 4.26 1.70
N ASP A 51 12.02 4.04 2.29
CA ASP A 51 11.20 5.02 3.01
C ASP A 51 11.00 6.31 2.18
N ARG A 52 10.65 6.12 0.90
CA ARG A 52 10.43 7.22 -0.05
C ARG A 52 8.98 7.29 -0.47
N TYR A 53 8.46 8.50 -0.52
CA TYR A 53 7.09 8.80 -0.86
C TYR A 53 7.11 9.83 -1.98
N TRP A 54 6.28 9.64 -3.00
CA TRP A 54 6.11 10.59 -4.09
C TRP A 54 4.64 10.93 -4.29
N TYR A 55 4.36 12.18 -4.57
CA TYR A 55 3.13 12.59 -5.22
C TYR A 55 3.18 12.19 -6.68
N VAL A 56 2.09 11.59 -7.15
CA VAL A 56 1.87 11.25 -8.56
C VAL A 56 0.86 12.22 -9.12
N ALA A 57 1.27 12.98 -10.13
CA ALA A 57 0.41 13.96 -10.79
C ALA A 57 0.29 13.64 -12.29
N GLN A 58 -0.95 13.62 -12.79
CA GLN A 58 -1.26 13.49 -14.20
C GLN A 58 -1.36 14.87 -14.84
N ILE A 59 -0.52 15.13 -15.84
CA ILE A 59 -0.60 16.33 -16.67
C ILE A 59 -1.56 16.05 -17.82
N GLY A 60 -2.51 16.95 -18.05
CA GLY A 60 -3.45 16.86 -19.17
C GLY A 60 -2.81 17.09 -20.54
N GLU A 61 -3.66 17.08 -21.58
CA GLU A 61 -3.22 17.38 -22.94
C GLU A 61 -2.64 18.80 -23.08
N PRO A 62 -1.69 19.03 -24.01
CA PRO A 62 -1.17 18.08 -25.00
C PRO A 62 -0.05 17.16 -24.48
N ILE A 63 0.38 17.35 -23.23
CA ILE A 63 1.53 16.62 -22.68
C ILE A 63 1.14 15.18 -22.30
N ASN A 64 -0.04 15.00 -21.70
CA ASN A 64 -0.62 13.72 -21.32
C ASN A 64 0.38 12.76 -20.64
N ARG A 65 0.99 13.21 -19.54
CA ARG A 65 2.10 12.51 -18.90
C ARG A 65 1.97 12.51 -17.38
N GLU A 66 2.34 11.40 -16.76
CA GLU A 66 2.49 11.29 -15.31
C GLU A 66 3.87 11.81 -14.86
N VAL A 67 3.89 12.60 -13.80
CA VAL A 67 5.11 13.07 -13.12
C VAL A 67 5.11 12.68 -11.65
N ARG A 68 6.31 12.46 -11.12
CA ARG A 68 6.54 12.12 -9.72
C ARG A 68 7.29 13.25 -9.04
N SER A 69 6.88 13.59 -7.82
CA SER A 69 7.59 14.55 -6.98
C SER A 69 7.71 14.02 -5.55
N PRO A 70 8.88 14.09 -4.89
CA PRO A 70 9.02 13.62 -3.52
C PRO A 70 8.08 14.37 -2.55
N VAL A 71 7.43 13.64 -1.64
CA VAL A 71 6.44 14.22 -0.71
C VAL A 71 7.01 15.34 0.16
N HIS A 72 8.29 15.23 0.56
CA HIS A 72 8.96 16.23 1.39
C HIS A 72 9.18 17.58 0.67
N GLU A 73 9.03 17.64 -0.66
CA GLU A 73 9.10 18.88 -1.43
C GLU A 73 7.75 19.62 -1.52
N GLY A 74 6.66 19.01 -1.05
CA GLY A 74 5.32 19.61 -1.04
C GLY A 74 4.81 19.99 -2.43
N GLY A 75 3.88 20.95 -2.48
CA GLY A 75 3.31 21.45 -3.73
C GLY A 75 4.34 22.09 -4.66
N LEU A 76 5.40 22.70 -4.10
CA LEU A 76 6.50 23.26 -4.90
C LEU A 76 7.26 22.19 -5.68
N GLY A 77 7.46 21.01 -5.09
CA GLY A 77 8.05 19.86 -5.77
C GLY A 77 7.20 19.42 -6.97
N ILE A 78 5.88 19.35 -6.80
CA ILE A 78 4.94 18.97 -7.88
C ILE A 78 5.04 20.00 -9.02
N ALA A 79 5.01 21.29 -8.70
CA ALA A 79 5.13 22.36 -9.68
C ALA A 79 6.44 22.30 -10.49
N ARG A 80 7.56 21.94 -9.83
CA ARG A 80 8.86 21.72 -10.48
C ARG A 80 8.86 20.50 -11.39
N ALA A 81 8.28 19.38 -10.94
CA ALA A 81 8.18 18.16 -11.74
C ALA A 81 7.35 18.39 -13.02
N VAL A 82 6.26 19.15 -12.91
CA VAL A 82 5.44 19.58 -14.06
C VAL A 82 6.24 20.47 -15.01
N ALA A 83 7.02 21.43 -14.50
CA ALA A 83 7.89 22.27 -15.32
C ALA A 83 8.96 21.45 -16.07
N MET A 84 9.56 20.47 -15.39
CA MET A 84 10.54 19.55 -15.98
C MET A 84 9.94 18.65 -17.06
N ALA A 85 8.64 18.39 -17.03
CA ALA A 85 7.94 17.67 -18.09
C ALA A 85 7.66 18.53 -19.34
N GLY A 86 8.10 19.80 -19.35
CA GLY A 86 8.01 20.70 -20.51
C GLY A 86 6.83 21.67 -20.48
N VAL A 87 6.10 21.74 -19.37
CA VAL A 87 4.98 22.68 -19.19
C VAL A 87 5.52 24.03 -18.69
N TRP A 88 5.08 25.13 -19.29
CA TRP A 88 5.34 26.44 -18.70
C TRP A 88 4.52 26.59 -17.40
N THR A 89 5.15 26.93 -16.28
CA THR A 89 4.46 27.13 -15.00
C THR A 89 5.00 28.34 -14.24
N ASN A 90 4.13 28.99 -13.47
CA ASN A 90 4.57 29.87 -12.39
C ASN A 90 4.76 29.02 -11.13
N ALA A 91 5.96 28.44 -10.96
CA ALA A 91 6.22 27.43 -9.93
C ALA A 91 5.86 27.86 -8.49
N LYS A 92 6.03 29.15 -8.15
CA LYS A 92 5.70 29.67 -6.82
C LYS A 92 4.20 29.65 -6.56
N LYS A 93 3.41 30.18 -7.51
CA LYS A 93 1.94 30.25 -7.39
C LYS A 93 1.30 28.87 -7.54
N LEU A 94 1.81 28.07 -8.48
CA LEU A 94 1.35 26.70 -8.69
C LEU A 94 1.69 25.79 -7.48
N GLY A 95 2.84 26.01 -6.84
CA GLY A 95 3.20 25.29 -5.62
C GLY A 95 2.23 25.55 -4.46
N ALA A 96 1.91 26.81 -4.20
CA ALA A 96 0.94 27.19 -3.17
C ALA A 96 -0.44 26.57 -3.43
N TYR A 97 -0.92 26.63 -4.67
CA TYR A 97 -2.15 25.98 -5.09
C TYR A 97 -2.17 24.47 -4.78
N PHE A 98 -1.07 23.75 -5.04
CA PHE A 98 -0.99 22.33 -4.71
C PHE A 98 -0.92 22.08 -3.21
N ASP A 99 -0.26 22.92 -2.42
CA ASP A 99 -0.24 22.76 -0.96
C ASP A 99 -1.65 22.83 -0.36
N GLU A 100 -2.52 23.70 -0.89
CA GLU A 100 -3.93 23.77 -0.49
C GLU A 100 -4.75 22.57 -0.93
N ILE A 101 -4.55 22.09 -2.17
CA ILE A 101 -5.18 20.85 -2.63
C ILE A 101 -4.75 19.68 -1.75
N LEU A 102 -3.46 19.57 -1.43
CA LEU A 102 -2.92 18.52 -0.57
C LEU A 102 -3.55 18.61 0.82
N ALA A 103 -3.65 19.80 1.41
CA ALA A 103 -4.28 19.99 2.72
C ALA A 103 -5.78 19.59 2.71
N THR A 104 -6.48 19.89 1.62
CA THR A 104 -7.93 19.66 1.49
C THR A 104 -8.25 18.20 1.16
N ARG A 105 -7.47 17.57 0.28
CA ARG A 105 -7.71 16.21 -0.25
C ARG A 105 -6.76 15.15 0.32
N TRP A 106 -6.00 15.47 1.37
CA TRP A 106 -5.04 14.54 2.00
C TRP A 106 -5.64 13.16 2.30
N ARG A 107 -6.86 13.13 2.84
CA ARG A 107 -7.55 11.89 3.21
C ARG A 107 -7.87 11.01 2.00
N GLU A 108 -8.18 11.61 0.85
CA GLU A 108 -8.47 10.89 -0.39
C GLU A 108 -7.19 10.35 -1.03
N LEU A 109 -6.10 11.13 -0.99
CA LEU A 109 -4.79 10.71 -1.51
C LEU A 109 -4.20 9.53 -0.74
N ILE A 110 -4.36 9.49 0.60
CA ILE A 110 -3.96 8.34 1.42
C ILE A 110 -4.74 7.07 1.04
N GLN A 111 -6.00 7.20 0.64
CA GLN A 111 -6.80 6.05 0.20
C GLN A 111 -6.35 5.52 -1.16
N ASN A 112 -5.71 6.37 -1.97
CA ASN A 112 -5.16 6.06 -3.29
C ASN A 112 -3.63 5.92 -3.25
N ILE A 113 -3.08 5.27 -2.22
CA ILE A 113 -1.66 4.94 -2.15
C ILE A 113 -1.35 3.81 -3.15
N ARG A 114 -0.42 4.07 -4.07
CA ARG A 114 0.16 3.08 -4.98
C ARG A 114 1.50 2.62 -4.39
N SER A 115 1.72 1.33 -4.15
CA SER A 115 3.09 0.85 -3.92
C SER A 115 3.79 0.74 -5.27
N TYR A 116 5.10 1.02 -5.29
CA TYR A 116 5.94 0.94 -6.51
C TYR A 116 5.92 -0.45 -7.19
N GLU A 117 5.34 -1.47 -6.55
CA GLU A 117 5.26 -2.85 -7.03
C GLU A 117 3.90 -3.27 -7.62
N GLU A 118 2.91 -2.37 -7.71
CA GLU A 118 1.65 -2.68 -8.38
C GLU A 118 1.72 -2.39 -9.89
N GLY A 119 2.58 -3.15 -10.57
CA GLY A 119 2.61 -3.31 -12.02
C GLY A 119 2.41 -4.78 -12.42
N GLU A 120 1.19 -5.12 -12.81
CA GLU A 120 0.83 -6.24 -13.71
C GLU A 120 0.95 -7.72 -13.27
N THR A 121 1.47 -8.11 -12.10
CA THR A 121 1.55 -9.56 -11.76
C THR A 121 0.88 -10.00 -10.45
N GLY A 122 0.36 -9.08 -9.63
CA GLY A 122 -0.19 -9.44 -8.32
C GLY A 122 0.81 -10.28 -7.52
N ILE A 123 2.06 -9.86 -7.54
CA ILE A 123 3.18 -10.40 -6.76
C ILE A 123 3.46 -9.33 -5.70
N ASP A 124 3.37 -9.69 -4.43
CA ASP A 124 3.71 -8.88 -3.26
C ASP A 124 5.00 -9.51 -2.72
N PRO A 125 6.18 -9.04 -3.15
CA PRO A 125 7.49 -9.58 -2.77
C PRO A 125 7.70 -9.64 -1.27
N GLU A 126 7.13 -8.70 -0.52
CA GLU A 126 7.15 -8.70 0.94
C GLU A 126 6.34 -9.89 1.48
N ALA A 127 5.11 -10.11 0.99
CA ALA A 127 4.31 -11.27 1.38
C ALA A 127 4.92 -12.61 0.90
N ILE A 128 5.68 -12.63 -0.19
CA ILE A 128 6.46 -13.81 -0.62
C ILE A 128 7.63 -14.06 0.34
N SER A 129 8.41 -13.04 0.66
CA SER A 129 9.51 -13.18 1.63
C SER A 129 9.01 -13.62 3.00
N ILE A 130 7.84 -13.12 3.43
CA ILE A 130 7.20 -13.56 4.68
C ILE A 130 6.76 -15.02 4.58
N TYR A 131 6.33 -15.48 3.41
CA TYR A 131 5.98 -16.87 3.19
C TYR A 131 7.21 -17.79 3.24
N GLU A 132 8.32 -17.38 2.64
CA GLU A 132 9.60 -18.09 2.73
C GLU A 132 10.09 -18.17 4.19
N LYS A 133 10.06 -17.04 4.91
CA LYS A 133 10.37 -17.01 6.36
C LYS A 133 9.45 -17.89 7.17
N PHE A 134 8.17 -18.01 6.79
CA PHE A 134 7.24 -18.93 7.43
C PHE A 134 7.65 -20.39 7.19
N CYS A 135 8.06 -20.75 5.97
CA CYS A 135 8.55 -22.08 5.66
C CYS A 135 9.80 -22.42 6.49
N GLU A 136 10.77 -21.51 6.54
CA GLU A 136 11.98 -21.66 7.38
C GLU A 136 11.61 -21.80 8.86
N TRP A 137 10.68 -20.99 9.36
CA TRP A 137 10.23 -21.05 10.75
C TRP A 137 9.56 -22.39 11.08
N VAL A 138 8.75 -22.93 10.17
CA VAL A 138 8.17 -24.28 10.31
C VAL A 138 9.25 -25.36 10.32
N PHE A 139 10.25 -25.25 9.44
CA PHE A 139 11.36 -26.19 9.36
C PHE A 139 12.20 -26.21 10.65
N VAL A 140 12.63 -25.03 11.13
CA VAL A 140 13.44 -24.88 12.35
C VAL A 140 12.72 -25.42 13.58
N ASN A 141 11.38 -25.34 13.60
CA ASN A 141 10.56 -25.75 14.74
C ASN A 141 9.69 -26.97 14.40
N LYS A 142 10.15 -27.85 13.50
CA LYS A 142 9.39 -29.02 13.05
C LYS A 142 8.97 -29.89 14.23
N LYS A 143 9.86 -30.08 15.20
CA LYS A 143 9.63 -30.88 16.40
C LYS A 143 8.41 -30.38 17.21
N GLU A 144 8.25 -29.07 17.34
CA GLU A 144 7.13 -28.44 18.04
C GLU A 144 5.79 -28.64 17.33
N PHE A 145 5.81 -28.85 16.01
CA PHE A 145 4.63 -29.27 15.24
C PHE A 145 4.37 -30.77 15.36
N ASP A 146 5.42 -31.61 15.33
CA ASP A 146 5.31 -33.06 15.52
C ASP A 146 4.75 -33.41 16.91
N GLU A 147 5.14 -32.64 17.93
CA GLU A 147 4.64 -32.76 19.30
C GLU A 147 3.26 -32.09 19.52
N GLY A 148 2.71 -31.42 18.50
CA GLY A 148 1.38 -30.82 18.57
C GLY A 148 1.30 -29.49 19.32
N PHE A 149 2.43 -28.87 19.70
CA PHE A 149 2.47 -27.67 20.54
C PHE A 149 2.08 -26.41 19.76
N TRP A 150 2.59 -26.25 18.53
CA TRP A 150 2.32 -25.08 17.69
C TRP A 150 1.22 -25.30 16.65
N GLY A 151 0.88 -26.56 16.42
CA GLY A 151 0.01 -26.97 15.33
C GLY A 151 0.25 -28.42 14.96
N GLN A 152 -0.06 -28.77 13.72
CA GLN A 152 0.20 -30.09 13.14
C GLN A 152 0.64 -29.95 11.67
N LEU A 153 1.42 -30.92 11.20
CA LEU A 153 1.76 -31.08 9.79
C LEU A 153 0.92 -32.22 9.21
N ASP A 154 0.23 -31.94 8.12
CA ASP A 154 -0.45 -32.95 7.30
C ASP A 154 0.37 -33.17 6.03
N GLU A 155 1.14 -34.26 6.02
CA GLU A 155 2.04 -34.66 4.94
C GLU A 155 1.39 -35.68 3.96
N SER A 156 0.06 -35.85 4.01
CA SER A 156 -0.68 -36.85 3.23
C SER A 156 -0.63 -36.66 1.70
N SER A 157 -0.36 -35.44 1.23
CA SER A 157 -0.20 -35.14 -0.20
C SER A 157 1.26 -35.34 -0.64
N ASN A 158 1.48 -35.83 -1.86
CA ASN A 158 2.84 -36.01 -2.41
C ASN A 158 3.50 -34.72 -2.91
N GLU A 159 2.74 -33.63 -3.06
CA GLU A 159 3.24 -32.37 -3.65
C GLU A 159 3.33 -31.24 -2.61
N GLU A 160 2.45 -31.25 -1.60
CA GLU A 160 2.33 -30.18 -0.62
C GLU A 160 2.19 -30.73 0.80
N ILE A 161 2.76 -30.03 1.78
CA ILE A 161 2.52 -30.23 3.21
C ILE A 161 1.57 -29.14 3.68
N LYS A 162 0.47 -29.54 4.33
CA LYS A 162 -0.45 -28.59 4.97
C LYS A 162 -0.02 -28.35 6.40
N VAL A 163 0.42 -27.13 6.67
CA VAL A 163 0.73 -26.67 8.02
C VAL A 163 -0.53 -26.12 8.67
N ILE A 164 -1.03 -26.83 9.68
CA ILE A 164 -2.15 -26.41 10.52
C ILE A 164 -1.58 -25.70 11.73
N VAL A 165 -1.55 -24.37 11.73
CA VAL A 165 -0.92 -23.57 12.80
C VAL A 165 -1.96 -22.92 13.72
N TYR A 166 -1.75 -23.02 15.03
CA TYR A 166 -2.62 -22.35 16.01
C TYR A 166 -2.46 -20.83 15.95
N VAL A 167 -3.55 -20.10 16.24
CA VAL A 167 -3.56 -18.62 16.20
C VAL A 167 -2.44 -18.00 17.05
N ALA A 168 -2.17 -18.55 18.24
CA ALA A 168 -1.13 -18.03 19.13
C ALA A 168 0.29 -18.25 18.57
N ALA A 169 0.55 -19.44 18.01
CA ALA A 169 1.83 -19.76 17.38
C ALA A 169 2.05 -18.89 16.12
N PHE A 170 1.01 -18.68 15.33
CA PHE A 170 1.09 -17.82 14.15
C PHE A 170 1.27 -16.34 14.51
N ALA A 171 0.65 -15.86 15.59
CA ALA A 171 0.91 -14.53 16.13
C ALA A 171 2.37 -14.37 16.62
N LYS A 172 2.94 -15.42 17.22
CA LYS A 172 4.36 -15.47 17.59
C LYS A 172 5.26 -15.38 16.36
N PHE A 173 5.00 -16.16 15.31
CA PHE A 173 5.74 -16.06 14.05
C PHE A 173 5.82 -14.61 13.55
N PHE A 174 4.67 -13.93 13.41
CA PHE A 174 4.65 -12.52 12.98
C PHE A 174 5.43 -11.59 13.92
N ALA A 175 5.38 -11.85 15.23
CA ALA A 175 6.16 -11.07 16.19
C ALA A 175 7.67 -11.29 16.04
N ASP A 176 8.10 -12.53 15.80
CA ASP A 176 9.51 -12.91 15.62
C ASP A 176 10.10 -12.24 14.37
N ILE A 177 9.32 -12.13 13.28
CA ILE A 177 9.71 -11.39 12.06
C ILE A 177 9.38 -9.88 12.10
N ARG A 178 9.06 -9.35 13.28
CA ARG A 178 8.80 -7.93 13.57
C ARG A 178 7.56 -7.30 12.89
N ILE A 179 6.64 -8.11 12.38
CA ILE A 179 5.35 -7.65 11.83
C ILE A 179 4.35 -7.49 12.99
N LYS A 180 4.19 -6.24 13.45
CA LYS A 180 3.30 -5.90 14.57
C LYS A 180 1.97 -5.30 14.13
N ASN A 181 1.92 -4.73 12.92
CA ASN A 181 0.74 -4.04 12.42
C ASN A 181 -0.32 -5.03 11.92
N GLU A 182 -1.58 -4.85 12.35
CA GLU A 182 -2.69 -5.70 11.91
C GLU A 182 -3.02 -5.52 10.42
N ALA A 183 -2.89 -4.30 9.89
CA ALA A 183 -3.16 -4.03 8.47
C ALA A 183 -2.19 -4.77 7.55
N GLU A 184 -0.91 -4.80 7.94
CA GLU A 184 0.17 -5.51 7.25
C GLU A 184 -0.07 -7.03 7.28
N ARG A 185 -0.38 -7.59 8.46
CA ARG A 185 -0.76 -9.02 8.58
C ARG A 185 -1.96 -9.36 7.69
N ARG A 186 -2.96 -8.50 7.62
CA ARG A 186 -4.13 -8.71 6.75
C ARG A 186 -3.76 -8.66 5.27
N ALA A 187 -2.83 -7.80 4.86
CA ALA A 187 -2.34 -7.74 3.48
C ALA A 187 -1.65 -9.06 3.10
N VAL A 188 -0.72 -9.54 3.93
CA VAL A 188 -0.03 -10.83 3.75
C VAL A 188 -1.03 -11.99 3.63
N LEU A 189 -2.01 -12.07 4.53
CA LEU A 189 -3.00 -13.15 4.50
C LEU A 189 -3.92 -13.07 3.28
N LYS A 190 -4.27 -11.87 2.83
CA LYS A 190 -5.01 -11.66 1.58
C LYS A 190 -4.19 -12.15 0.40
N PHE A 191 -2.90 -11.81 0.35
CA PHE A 191 -2.00 -12.24 -0.71
C PHE A 191 -1.83 -13.76 -0.76
N TRP A 192 -1.54 -14.41 0.38
CA TRP A 192 -1.39 -15.87 0.46
C TRP A 192 -2.67 -16.60 0.07
N LYS A 193 -3.83 -16.03 0.38
CA LYS A 193 -5.12 -16.56 -0.08
C LYS A 193 -5.23 -16.49 -1.60
N THR A 194 -4.88 -15.36 -2.22
CA THR A 194 -4.91 -15.19 -3.68
C THR A 194 -3.96 -16.15 -4.39
N LYS A 195 -2.77 -16.40 -3.82
CA LYS A 195 -1.80 -17.39 -4.34
C LYS A 195 -2.19 -18.84 -4.06
N GLY A 196 -3.26 -19.07 -3.31
CA GLY A 196 -3.72 -20.41 -2.95
C GLY A 196 -2.89 -21.11 -1.85
N TRP A 197 -1.93 -20.43 -1.23
CA TRP A 197 -1.12 -20.96 -0.13
C TRP A 197 -1.94 -21.03 1.16
N LEU A 198 -2.72 -20.00 1.46
CA LEU A 198 -3.62 -19.99 2.61
C LEU A 198 -4.96 -20.66 2.23
N LYS A 199 -5.36 -21.69 2.96
CA LYS A 199 -6.63 -22.43 2.78
C LYS A 199 -7.64 -22.07 3.89
N PRO A 200 -8.47 -21.03 3.69
CA PRO A 200 -9.49 -20.66 4.68
C PRO A 200 -10.63 -21.68 4.72
N GLY A 201 -11.33 -21.75 5.85
CA GLY A 201 -12.54 -22.57 6.00
C GLY A 201 -13.76 -21.87 5.41
N GLU A 202 -14.81 -22.62 5.11
CA GLU A 202 -16.02 -22.13 4.43
C GLU A 202 -16.66 -20.88 5.07
N ARG A 203 -16.57 -20.74 6.40
CA ARG A 203 -17.22 -19.67 7.17
C ARG A 203 -16.29 -18.53 7.58
N HIS A 204 -14.99 -18.60 7.28
CA HIS A 204 -14.00 -17.70 7.84
C HIS A 204 -13.11 -17.08 6.75
N ARG A 205 -12.80 -15.78 6.87
CA ARG A 205 -12.13 -15.01 5.80
C ARG A 205 -10.72 -15.52 5.48
N TYR A 206 -9.95 -15.88 6.51
CA TYR A 206 -8.52 -16.26 6.44
C TYR A 206 -8.14 -17.46 7.33
N SER A 207 -9.04 -17.94 8.19
CA SER A 207 -8.77 -19.00 9.17
C SER A 207 -9.69 -20.19 8.94
N SER A 208 -9.41 -21.28 9.63
CA SER A 208 -10.24 -22.49 9.64
C SER A 208 -10.50 -22.93 11.08
N THR A 209 -11.39 -23.90 11.24
CA THR A 209 -11.62 -24.57 12.52
C THR A 209 -11.09 -26.00 12.40
N TYR A 210 -10.27 -26.42 13.35
CA TYR A 210 -9.67 -27.74 13.38
C TYR A 210 -9.95 -28.44 14.71
N TRP A 211 -10.14 -29.75 14.69
CA TRP A 211 -10.33 -30.54 15.90
C TRP A 211 -8.97 -30.96 16.46
N ASP A 212 -8.58 -30.34 17.58
CA ASP A 212 -7.35 -30.67 18.30
C ASP A 212 -7.60 -31.95 19.11
N ALA A 213 -7.03 -33.07 18.66
CA ALA A 213 -7.22 -34.38 19.28
C ALA A 213 -6.61 -34.47 20.69
N LEU A 214 -5.52 -33.73 20.96
CA LEU A 214 -4.86 -33.72 22.27
C LEU A 214 -5.71 -32.97 23.29
N MET A 215 -6.29 -31.85 22.90
CA MET A 215 -7.13 -31.01 23.76
C MET A 215 -8.62 -31.37 23.71
N GLN A 216 -9.01 -32.33 22.86
CA GLN A 216 -10.39 -32.74 22.59
C GLN A 216 -11.34 -31.55 22.35
N LYS A 217 -10.91 -30.56 21.57
CA LYS A 217 -11.73 -29.37 21.28
C LYS A 217 -11.46 -28.79 19.90
N SER A 218 -12.47 -28.13 19.34
CA SER A 218 -12.30 -27.32 18.14
C SER A 218 -11.50 -26.05 18.45
N ARG A 219 -10.50 -25.76 17.62
CA ARG A 219 -9.68 -24.55 17.72
C ARG A 219 -9.63 -23.83 16.37
N ARG A 220 -9.53 -22.50 16.45
CA ARG A 220 -9.26 -21.67 15.29
C ARG A 220 -7.79 -21.83 14.89
N VAL A 221 -7.55 -22.06 13.61
CA VAL A 221 -6.23 -22.30 13.03
C VAL A 221 -6.06 -21.52 11.72
N TYR A 222 -4.83 -21.40 11.26
CA TYR A 222 -4.52 -21.07 9.87
C TYR A 222 -4.00 -22.34 9.19
N VAL A 223 -4.41 -22.58 7.95
CA VAL A 223 -3.96 -23.72 7.16
C VAL A 223 -3.17 -23.18 5.98
N ILE A 224 -1.87 -23.46 5.95
CA ILE A 224 -0.95 -22.94 4.95
C ILE A 224 -0.34 -24.13 4.22
N SER A 225 -0.40 -24.13 2.89
CA SER A 225 0.14 -25.20 2.05
C SER A 225 1.55 -24.82 1.64
N ILE A 226 2.52 -25.71 1.88
CA ILE A 226 3.93 -25.52 1.56
C ILE A 226 4.36 -26.62 0.58
N PRO A 227 5.01 -26.32 -0.56
CA PRO A 227 5.58 -27.34 -1.43
C PRO A 227 6.56 -28.24 -0.67
N LYS A 228 6.51 -29.57 -0.89
CA LYS A 228 7.39 -30.52 -0.17
C LYS A 228 8.89 -30.22 -0.34
N ASP A 229 9.27 -29.68 -1.49
CA ASP A 229 10.64 -29.30 -1.83
C ASP A 229 11.20 -28.19 -0.91
N ASN A 230 10.33 -27.39 -0.29
CA ASN A 230 10.74 -26.29 0.60
C ASN A 230 11.01 -26.73 2.05
N LEU A 231 10.75 -28.00 2.40
CA LEU A 231 10.90 -28.53 3.77
C LEU A 231 11.89 -29.70 3.86
N THR A 232 12.64 -29.99 2.79
CA THR A 232 13.50 -31.18 2.67
C THR A 232 15.02 -30.91 2.57
N THR A 233 15.47 -29.67 2.82
CA THR A 233 16.91 -29.32 2.79
C THR A 233 17.64 -29.70 4.07
#